data_AF-A0A8K0IA43-F1
#
_entry.id   AF-A0A8K0IA43-F1
#
_cell.length_a   1.000
_cell.length_b   1.000
_cell.length_c   1.000
_cell.angle_alpha   90.00
_cell.angle_beta   90.00
_cell.angle_gamma   90.00
#
_symmetry.space_group_name_H-M   'P 1'
#
loop_
_entity.id
_entity.type
_entity.pdbx_description
1 polymer ?
#
loop_
_entity_poly.entity_id
_entity_poly.type
_entity_poly.pdbx_seq_one_letter_code
_entity_poly.pdbx_strand_id
1 'polypeptide(L)'
;MSLEKRACATIRTCLTDEVLYDILEEKAFKGLWSRLHQLYIGKNMCNKLVLKKQLYSLRMQEGEDVAEHIQRFDRMSMDLLNIEVDLEEKDKFIAAMFTTRKLRSVGDNIIVW
;
A
#
# COMPACT_ATOMS: atom_id res chain seq x y z
N MET A 1 8.18 12.91 -33.38
CA MET A 1 8.06 12.73 -31.91
C MET A 1 8.24 11.24 -31.63
N SER A 2 9.16 10.81 -30.74
CA SER A 2 9.39 9.38 -30.47
C SER A 2 8.23 8.75 -29.71
N LEU A 3 8.02 7.44 -29.88
CA LEU A 3 6.94 6.67 -29.24
C LEU A 3 6.97 6.80 -27.70
N GLU A 4 8.18 6.84 -27.13
CA GLU A 4 8.40 7.02 -25.69
C GLU A 4 7.87 8.35 -25.16
N LYS A 5 8.04 9.44 -25.92
CA LYS A 5 7.53 10.78 -25.55
C LYS A 5 6.01 10.81 -25.56
N ARG A 6 5.38 10.12 -26.53
CA ARG A 6 3.92 9.95 -26.58
C ARG A 6 3.41 9.14 -25.40
N ALA A 7 4.05 8.02 -25.08
CA ALA A 7 3.67 7.18 -23.94
C ALA A 7 3.76 7.95 -22.61
N CYS A 8 4.85 8.70 -22.39
CA CYS A 8 5.00 9.54 -21.19
C CYS A 8 3.92 10.64 -21.12
N ALA A 9 3.61 11.28 -22.25
CA ALA A 9 2.56 12.29 -22.29
C ALA A 9 1.18 11.71 -21.96
N THR A 10 0.83 10.56 -22.56
CA THR A 10 -0.44 9.86 -22.26
C THR A 10 -0.54 9.44 -20.81
N ILE A 11 0.53 8.89 -20.21
CA ILE A 11 0.50 8.51 -18.80
C ILE A 11 0.29 9.75 -17.93
N ARG A 12 1.00 10.85 -18.19
CA ARG A 12 0.84 12.10 -17.44
C ARG A 12 -0.59 12.68 -17.55
N THR A 13 -1.24 12.56 -18.70
CA THR A 13 -2.63 13.03 -18.87
C THR A 13 -3.66 12.15 -18.16
N CYS A 14 -3.32 10.91 -17.83
CA CYS A 14 -4.22 9.99 -17.14
C CYS A 14 -4.04 10.00 -15.61
N LEU A 15 -3.12 10.81 -15.08
CA LEU A 15 -2.81 10.88 -13.65
C LEU A 15 -3.36 12.16 -13.03
N THR A 16 -3.71 12.09 -11.74
CA THR A 16 -4.16 13.24 -10.97
C THR A 16 -3.00 14.16 -10.62
N ASP A 17 -3.29 15.44 -10.35
CA ASP A 17 -2.27 16.47 -10.05
C ASP A 17 -1.35 16.07 -8.88
N GLU A 18 -1.90 15.41 -7.86
CA GLU A 18 -1.12 14.88 -6.72
C GLU A 18 -0.02 13.91 -7.15
N VAL A 19 -0.33 12.97 -8.05
CA VAL A 19 0.64 11.97 -8.53
C VAL A 19 1.60 12.58 -9.56
N LEU A 20 1.15 13.61 -10.29
CA LEU A 20 1.96 14.37 -11.25
C LEU A 20 3.13 15.09 -10.58
N TYR A 21 2.94 15.69 -9.40
CA TYR A 21 4.02 16.32 -8.63
C TYR A 21 5.14 15.33 -8.29
N ASP A 22 4.79 14.09 -7.91
CA ASP A 22 5.76 13.07 -7.51
C ASP A 22 6.56 12.45 -8.68
N ILE A 23 6.11 12.63 -9.93
CA ILE A 23 6.75 12.12 -11.16
C ILE A 23 7.26 13.23 -12.08
N LEU A 24 7.14 14.49 -11.68
CA LEU A 24 7.41 15.66 -12.52
C LEU A 24 8.90 15.76 -12.92
N GLU A 25 9.79 15.31 -12.04
CA GLU A 25 11.24 15.30 -12.24
C GLU A 25 11.70 14.21 -13.24
N GLU A 26 10.87 13.19 -13.47
CA GLU A 26 11.22 12.04 -14.31
C GLU A 26 10.96 12.31 -15.79
N LYS A 27 12.05 12.53 -16.55
CA LYS A 27 12.00 12.82 -18.00
C LYS A 27 12.05 11.57 -18.89
N ALA A 28 12.38 10.41 -18.32
CA ALA A 28 12.50 9.14 -19.04
C ALA A 28 11.34 8.21 -18.71
N PHE A 29 10.81 7.51 -19.73
CA PHE A 29 9.71 6.55 -19.56
C PHE A 29 9.98 5.51 -18.47
N LYS A 30 11.20 4.96 -18.45
CA LYS A 30 11.62 3.97 -17.46
C LYS A 30 11.64 4.53 -16.03
N GLY A 31 12.09 5.78 -15.86
CA GLY A 31 12.10 6.46 -14.56
C GLY A 31 10.69 6.76 -14.07
N LEU A 32 9.85 7.29 -14.97
CA LEU A 32 8.43 7.56 -14.70
C LEU A 32 7.66 6.29 -14.32
N TRP A 33 7.83 5.20 -15.07
CA TRP A 33 7.20 3.91 -14.77
C TRP A 33 7.69 3.34 -13.43
N SER A 34 9.01 3.37 -13.17
CA SER A 34 9.57 2.89 -11.90
C SER A 34 9.07 3.70 -10.70
N ARG A 35 8.95 5.02 -10.84
CA ARG A 35 8.47 5.92 -9.78
C ARG A 35 6.99 5.67 -9.49
N LEU A 36 6.19 5.55 -10.55
CA LEU A 36 4.77 5.18 -10.46
C LEU A 36 4.62 3.84 -9.74
N HIS A 37 5.37 2.82 -10.16
CA HIS A 37 5.36 1.50 -9.55
C HIS A 37 5.71 1.55 -8.06
N GLN A 38 6.74 2.30 -7.66
CA GLN A 38 7.09 2.48 -6.25
C GLN A 38 6.03 3.20 -5.43
N LEU A 39 5.41 4.27 -5.96
CA LEU A 39 4.36 5.01 -5.29
C LEU A 39 3.14 4.12 -5.03
N TYR A 40 2.72 3.36 -6.04
CA TYR A 40 1.55 2.51 -5.95
C TYR A 40 1.82 1.25 -5.10
N ILE A 41 3.01 0.64 -5.17
CA ILE A 41 3.41 -0.44 -4.26
C ILE A 41 3.40 0.04 -2.81
N GLY A 42 4.05 1.18 -2.54
CA GLY A 42 4.13 1.72 -1.19
C GLY A 42 2.75 2.06 -0.63
N LYS A 43 1.89 2.67 -1.45
CA LYS A 43 0.50 2.97 -1.10
C LYS A 43 -0.31 1.71 -0.85
N ASN A 44 -0.18 0.68 -1.68
CA ASN A 44 -0.87 -0.60 -1.50
C ASN A 44 -0.44 -1.31 -0.20
N MET A 45 0.87 -1.32 0.09
CA MET A 45 1.41 -1.91 1.31
C MET A 45 1.01 -1.15 2.57
N CYS A 46 1.04 0.19 2.55
CA CYS A 46 0.54 1.03 3.64
C CYS A 46 -0.97 0.83 3.85
N ASN A 47 -1.75 0.79 2.77
CA ASN A 47 -3.18 0.52 2.81
C ASN A 47 -3.45 -0.86 3.44
N LYS A 48 -2.69 -1.90 3.08
CA LYS A 48 -2.78 -3.23 3.70
C LYS A 48 -2.53 -3.20 5.20
N LEU A 49 -1.48 -2.50 5.64
CA LEU A 49 -1.15 -2.39 7.07
C LEU A 49 -2.27 -1.66 7.83
N VAL A 50 -2.82 -0.60 7.25
CA VAL A 50 -3.96 0.13 7.82
C VAL A 50 -5.19 -0.77 7.91
N LEU A 51 -5.53 -1.49 6.85
CA LEU A 51 -6.68 -2.41 6.82
C LEU A 51 -6.53 -3.55 7.83
N LYS A 52 -5.33 -4.17 7.94
CA LYS A 52 -5.06 -5.16 9.00
C LYS A 52 -5.24 -4.58 10.39
N LYS A 53 -4.72 -3.37 10.63
CA LYS A 53 -4.89 -2.70 11.92
C LYS A 53 -6.37 -2.42 12.21
N GLN A 54 -7.13 -1.98 11.22
CA GLN A 54 -8.57 -1.73 11.33
C GLN A 54 -9.34 -3.02 11.61
N LEU A 55 -9.00 -4.13 10.93
CA LEU A 55 -9.61 -5.44 11.15
C LEU A 55 -9.36 -5.95 12.58
N TYR A 56 -8.12 -5.87 13.06
CA TYR A 56 -7.80 -6.26 14.44
C TYR A 56 -8.42 -5.33 15.49
N SER A 57 -8.74 -4.09 15.10
CA SER A 57 -9.40 -3.12 15.98
C SER A 57 -10.92 -3.12 15.81
N LEU A 58 -11.46 -3.90 14.87
CA LEU A 58 -12.88 -3.97 14.60
C LEU A 58 -13.56 -4.64 15.79
N ARG A 59 -14.41 -3.89 16.48
CA ARG A 59 -15.22 -4.38 17.58
C ARG A 59 -16.65 -3.97 17.32
N MET A 60 -17.56 -4.91 17.54
CA MET A 60 -18.99 -4.64 17.49
C MET A 60 -19.36 -3.75 18.67
N GLN A 61 -20.11 -2.69 18.42
CA GLN A 61 -20.62 -1.83 19.50
C GLN A 61 -21.94 -2.38 20.05
N GLU A 62 -22.20 -2.09 21.33
CA GLU A 62 -23.42 -2.52 21.99
C GLU A 62 -24.63 -1.79 21.37
N GLY A 63 -25.54 -2.54 20.74
CA GLY A 63 -26.66 -2.01 19.96
C GLY A 63 -26.41 -1.89 18.45
N GLU A 64 -25.22 -2.27 17.95
CA GLU A 64 -24.96 -2.41 16.51
C GLU A 64 -25.65 -3.65 15.96
N ASP A 65 -26.23 -3.54 14.76
CA ASP A 65 -26.83 -4.70 14.09
C ASP A 65 -25.75 -5.69 13.66
N VAL A 66 -25.96 -6.96 14.04
CA VAL A 66 -24.98 -8.03 13.80
C VAL A 66 -24.79 -8.27 12.30
N ALA A 67 -25.84 -8.12 11.48
CA ALA A 67 -25.73 -8.33 10.04
C ALA A 67 -24.94 -7.18 9.38
N GLU A 68 -25.16 -5.93 9.81
CA GLU A 68 -24.35 -4.79 9.36
C GLU A 68 -22.87 -4.94 9.74
N HIS A 69 -22.60 -5.39 10.97
CA HIS A 69 -21.24 -5.64 11.45
C HIS A 69 -20.54 -6.73 10.61
N ILE A 70 -21.23 -7.83 10.32
CA ILE A 70 -20.72 -8.92 9.48
C ILE A 70 -20.46 -8.43 8.05
N GLN A 71 -21.36 -7.63 7.46
CA GLN A 71 -21.13 -7.06 6.12
C GLN A 71 -19.93 -6.11 6.08
N ARG A 72 -19.68 -5.37 7.17
CA ARG A 72 -18.50 -4.50 7.28
C ARG A 72 -17.21 -5.32 7.38
N PHE A 73 -17.24 -6.39 8.18
CA PHE A 73 -16.14 -7.34 8.27
C PHE A 73 -15.86 -8.02 6.92
N ASP A 74 -16.90 -8.45 6.20
CA ASP A 74 -16.77 -9.12 4.92
C ASP A 74 -16.19 -8.18 3.85
N ARG A 75 -16.67 -6.93 3.77
CA ARG A 75 -16.08 -5.89 2.91
C ARG A 75 -14.61 -5.65 3.21
N MET A 76 -14.24 -5.50 4.48
CA MET A 76 -12.83 -5.33 4.87
C MET A 76 -11.98 -6.57 4.52
N SER A 77 -12.57 -7.76 4.59
CA SER A 77 -11.91 -9.02 4.22
C SER A 77 -11.70 -9.12 2.71
N MET A 78 -12.69 -8.71 1.91
CA MET A 78 -12.59 -8.63 0.45
C MET A 78 -11.54 -7.60 0.00
N ASP A 79 -11.51 -6.42 0.63
CA ASP A 79 -10.50 -5.39 0.35
C ASP A 79 -9.09 -5.90 0.65
N LEU A 80 -8.93 -6.65 1.75
CA LEU A 80 -7.66 -7.25 2.13
C LEU A 80 -7.22 -8.34 1.14
N LEU A 81 -8.15 -9.18 0.68
CA LEU A 81 -7.91 -10.21 -0.33
C LEU A 81 -7.50 -9.60 -1.68
N ASN A 82 -8.20 -8.55 -2.12
CA ASN A 82 -7.89 -7.88 -3.39
C ASN A 82 -6.49 -7.27 -3.38
N ILE A 83 -6.09 -6.66 -2.27
CA ILE A 83 -4.75 -6.10 -2.08
C ILE A 83 -3.68 -7.20 -1.92
N GLU A 84 -4.03 -8.35 -1.34
CA GLU A 84 -3.10 -9.46 -1.13
C GLU A 84 -2.77 -10.24 -2.41
N VAL A 85 -3.71 -10.32 -3.35
CA VAL A 85 -3.47 -10.90 -4.69
C VAL A 85 -2.44 -10.08 -5.49
N ASP A 86 -2.31 -8.79 -5.19
CA ASP A 86 -1.49 -7.84 -5.95
C ASP A 86 -0.04 -7.67 -5.42
N LEU A 87 0.36 -8.39 -4.37
CA LEU A 87 1.72 -8.31 -3.80
C LEU A 87 2.65 -9.31 -4.47
N GLU A 88 3.48 -8.82 -5.38
CA GLU A 88 4.56 -9.59 -5.99
C GLU A 88 5.65 -9.96 -4.96
N GLU A 89 6.49 -10.94 -5.28
CA GLU A 89 7.55 -11.47 -4.42
C GLU A 89 8.50 -10.40 -3.83
N LYS A 90 8.72 -9.30 -4.55
CA LYS A 90 9.55 -8.17 -4.10
C LYS A 90 8.89 -7.37 -2.96
N ASP A 91 7.57 -7.33 -2.92
CA ASP A 91 6.83 -6.63 -1.87
C ASP A 91 6.89 -7.40 -0.55
N LYS A 92 6.97 -8.74 -0.62
CA LYS A 92 7.24 -9.59 0.55
C LYS A 92 8.62 -9.31 1.15
N PHE A 93 9.64 -9.07 0.32
CA PHE A 93 10.99 -8.72 0.79
C PHE A 93 11.02 -7.34 1.47
N ILE A 94 10.37 -6.34 0.87
CA ILE A 94 10.28 -4.99 1.44
C ILE A 94 9.46 -5.03 2.75
N ALA A 95 8.32 -5.72 2.77
CA ALA A 95 7.54 -5.93 3.99
C ALA A 95 8.34 -6.64 5.09
N ALA A 96 9.10 -7.68 4.75
CA ALA A 96 10.01 -8.35 5.67
C ALA A 96 11.11 -7.42 6.19
N MET A 97 11.66 -6.54 5.35
CA MET A 97 12.67 -5.56 5.77
C MET A 97 12.07 -4.53 6.76
N PHE A 98 10.85 -4.04 6.52
CA PHE A 98 10.19 -3.10 7.42
C PHE A 98 9.78 -3.74 8.75
N THR A 99 9.30 -4.98 8.76
CA THR A 99 8.95 -5.70 10.00
C THR A 99 10.18 -6.10 10.81
N THR A 100 11.24 -6.58 10.17
CA THR A 100 12.51 -6.92 10.85
C THR A 100 13.25 -5.70 11.39
N ARG A 101 13.15 -4.53 10.72
CA ARG A 101 13.72 -3.28 11.23
C ARG A 101 13.00 -2.77 12.48
N LYS A 102 11.69 -3.01 12.59
CA LYS A 102 10.91 -2.68 13.81
C LYS A 102 11.19 -3.66 14.95
N LEU A 103 11.47 -4.94 14.66
CA LEU A 103 11.93 -5.89 15.68
C LEU A 103 13.34 -5.58 16.19
N ARG A 104 14.24 -5.06 15.33
CA ARG A 104 15.59 -4.64 15.75
C ARG A 104 15.59 -3.41 16.67
N SER A 105 14.62 -2.49 16.55
CA SER A 105 14.54 -1.34 17.47
C SER A 105 13.72 -1.59 18.74
N VAL A 106 13.17 -2.79 18.92
CA VAL A 106 12.50 -3.22 20.17
C VAL A 106 13.47 -4.04 21.05
N GLY A 107 14.69 -4.33 20.55
CA GLY A 107 15.69 -5.18 21.22
C GLY A 107 16.52 -4.51 22.32
N ASP A 108 16.41 -3.21 22.57
CA ASP A 108 17.28 -2.52 23.53
C ASP A 108 16.58 -2.11 24.85
N ASN A 109 15.42 -2.69 25.18
CA ASN A 109 14.76 -2.31 26.44
C ASN A 109 13.89 -3.37 27.12
N ILE A 110 14.39 -4.61 27.25
CA ILE A 110 13.87 -5.53 28.26
C ILE A 110 15.02 -6.20 29.00
N ILE A 111 15.14 -5.82 30.27
CA ILE A 111 16.04 -6.34 31.29
C ILE A 111 15.84 -7.84 31.45
N VAL A 112 16.94 -8.58 31.47
CA VAL A 112 17.00 -10.03 31.69
C VAL A 112 16.86 -10.32 33.18
N TRP A 113 15.89 -11.15 33.56
CA TRP A 113 15.97 -12.14 34.63
C TRP A 113 15.36 -13.44 34.13
#